data_AF-A0A9P1CBT8-F1
#
_entry.id   AF-A0A9P1CBT8-F1
#
_cell.length_a   1.000
_cell.length_b   1.000
_cell.length_c   1.000
_cell.angle_alpha   90.00
_cell.angle_beta   90.00
_cell.angle_gamma   90.00
#
_symmetry.space_group_name_H-M   'P 1'
#
loop_
_entity.id
_entity.type
_entity.pdbx_description
1 polymer ?
#
loop_
_entity_poly.entity_id
_entity_poly.type
_entity_poly.pdbx_seq_one_letter_code
_entity_poly.pdbx_strand_id
1 'polypeptide(L)'
;MSQIHKEEIEDTIKKHKVVIFAKSWCPFCTEASIILQSHGVMDLKVVEADHCPDELEFMNALKGMTELKTLPQIFVDGKIIPGDKPGCFDRLDALREKDALKPLLSEAGVVDKEMDLPPGTFDYDLFVVGGGSGGAAAALEAARDIFKRVAVADFVKPSPQGTTWGVGGTCVNVGCIPKSHGIVEGVEGVEGVEGADEHCISSDDAWLNLDIFWLKEAPGKTLVVGAAYIALECAGFLNGLGYDTTVMVRSMLLRGFDRECVDKIDAYMDKMGVKFIRGCVPEPCPHTPMLQVKCVWKVGSEEKSEEFDTVLLAIGRTGEAQKLGLAEAGVWFNPENGKVPAPAESTNVPNIFAIGDLVQNRPELTPVAKVAGKKVVQRIFKGDMQVFTPLEYGMCGLTEEHCKEKLPSGISLVKD
;
A
#
# COMPACT_ATOMS: atom_id res chain seq x y z
N MET A 1 -4.53 -40.33 -22.53
CA MET A 1 -4.28 -39.00 -21.90
C MET A 1 -4.75 -39.03 -20.44
N SER A 2 -5.93 -39.57 -20.13
CA SER A 2 -6.36 -39.86 -18.74
C SER A 2 -5.34 -40.52 -17.78
N GLN A 3 -4.50 -41.47 -18.24
CA GLN A 3 -3.47 -42.09 -17.39
C GLN A 3 -2.33 -41.09 -17.05
N ILE A 4 -2.00 -40.19 -17.99
CA ILE A 4 -0.93 -39.20 -17.89
C ILE A 4 -1.32 -38.14 -16.85
N HIS A 5 -2.53 -37.58 -16.94
CA HIS A 5 -3.00 -36.61 -15.96
C HIS A 5 -3.12 -37.18 -14.55
N LYS A 6 -3.47 -38.46 -14.43
CA LYS A 6 -3.48 -39.14 -13.13
C LYS A 6 -2.07 -39.21 -12.54
N GLU A 7 -1.06 -39.59 -13.33
CA GLU A 7 0.34 -39.62 -12.91
C GLU A 7 0.86 -38.22 -12.55
N GLU A 8 0.51 -37.19 -13.33
CA GLU A 8 0.87 -35.78 -13.05
C GLU A 8 0.26 -35.26 -11.74
N ILE A 9 -1.01 -35.57 -11.49
CA ILE A 9 -1.71 -35.22 -10.24
C ILE A 9 -1.04 -35.94 -9.06
N GLU A 10 -0.79 -37.24 -9.17
CA GLU A 10 -0.11 -38.02 -8.13
C GLU A 10 1.32 -37.54 -7.86
N ASP A 11 2.08 -37.21 -8.89
CA ASP A 11 3.44 -36.68 -8.75
C ASP A 11 3.44 -35.31 -8.06
N THR A 12 2.51 -34.43 -8.45
CA THR A 12 2.35 -33.12 -7.81
C THR A 12 2.01 -33.25 -6.32
N ILE A 13 1.07 -34.16 -5.98
CA ILE A 13 0.66 -34.44 -4.60
C ILE A 13 1.81 -35.04 -3.78
N LYS A 14 2.68 -35.85 -4.39
CA LYS A 14 3.86 -36.43 -3.71
C LYS A 14 4.98 -35.42 -3.51
N LYS A 15 5.18 -34.51 -4.46
CA LYS A 15 6.28 -33.55 -4.46
C LYS A 15 6.07 -32.38 -3.50
N HIS A 16 4.82 -31.99 -3.27
CA HIS A 16 4.47 -30.83 -2.46
C HIS A 16 3.65 -31.23 -1.23
N LYS A 17 3.98 -30.62 -0.10
CA LYS A 17 3.30 -30.89 1.17
C LYS A 17 1.87 -30.38 1.22
N VAL A 18 1.57 -29.26 0.56
CA VAL A 18 0.21 -28.76 0.38
C VAL A 18 -0.04 -28.42 -1.08
N VAL A 19 -1.11 -28.99 -1.63
CA VAL A 19 -1.52 -28.79 -3.03
C VAL A 19 -2.97 -28.36 -3.08
N ILE A 20 -3.27 -27.33 -3.88
CA ILE A 20 -4.64 -26.96 -4.26
C ILE A 20 -4.77 -27.13 -5.76
N PHE A 21 -5.72 -27.97 -6.17
CA PHE A 21 -6.25 -27.92 -7.53
C PHE A 21 -7.37 -26.88 -7.57
N ALA A 22 -7.26 -25.92 -8.49
CA ALA A 22 -8.03 -24.68 -8.53
C ALA A 22 -8.51 -24.35 -9.94
N LYS A 23 -9.32 -23.29 -10.04
CA LYS A 23 -9.50 -22.54 -11.29
C LYS A 23 -9.14 -21.09 -11.05
N SER A 24 -8.48 -20.47 -12.02
CA SER A 24 -7.92 -19.11 -11.91
C SER A 24 -8.98 -18.05 -11.58
N TRP A 25 -10.22 -18.28 -11.99
CA TRP A 25 -11.37 -17.39 -11.80
C TRP A 25 -12.25 -17.74 -10.60
N CYS A 26 -12.01 -18.86 -9.90
CA CYS A 26 -12.90 -19.33 -8.85
C CYS A 26 -12.61 -18.60 -7.51
N PRO A 27 -13.59 -17.86 -6.93
CA PRO A 27 -13.38 -17.12 -5.69
C PRO A 27 -13.07 -18.04 -4.51
N PHE A 28 -13.71 -19.22 -4.42
CA PHE A 28 -13.45 -20.21 -3.37
C PHE A 28 -12.03 -20.79 -3.43
N CYS A 29 -11.43 -20.88 -4.63
CA CYS A 29 -10.05 -21.34 -4.79
C CYS A 29 -9.05 -20.28 -4.30
N THR A 30 -9.34 -19.01 -4.64
CA THR A 30 -8.54 -17.87 -4.17
C THR A 30 -8.62 -17.78 -2.65
N GLU A 31 -9.83 -17.86 -2.09
CA GLU A 31 -10.05 -17.80 -0.65
C GLU A 31 -9.41 -18.98 0.08
N ALA A 32 -9.49 -20.21 -0.44
CA ALA A 32 -8.79 -21.36 0.13
C ALA A 32 -7.27 -21.15 0.21
N SER A 33 -6.68 -20.54 -0.83
CA SER A 33 -5.24 -20.24 -0.87
C SER A 33 -4.88 -19.22 0.21
N ILE A 34 -5.68 -18.16 0.35
CA ILE A 34 -5.53 -17.14 1.39
C ILE A 34 -5.66 -17.75 2.80
N ILE A 35 -6.64 -18.63 3.01
CA ILE A 35 -6.84 -19.32 4.30
C ILE A 35 -5.59 -20.15 4.63
N LEU A 36 -5.10 -20.99 3.72
CA LEU A 36 -3.93 -21.82 3.98
C LEU A 36 -2.66 -20.99 4.22
N GLN A 37 -2.43 -19.95 3.41
CA GLN A 37 -1.28 -19.06 3.57
C GLN A 37 -1.35 -18.27 4.88
N SER A 38 -2.53 -17.77 5.27
CA SER A 38 -2.72 -17.09 6.56
C SER A 38 -2.52 -18.01 7.77
N HIS A 39 -2.60 -19.34 7.58
CA HIS A 39 -2.31 -20.34 8.58
C HIS A 39 -0.86 -20.87 8.55
N GLY A 40 0.03 -20.23 7.77
CA GLY A 40 1.47 -20.48 7.77
C GLY A 40 1.98 -21.43 6.67
N VAL A 41 1.13 -21.83 5.71
CA VAL A 41 1.57 -22.68 4.58
C VAL A 41 2.39 -21.85 3.58
N MET A 42 3.72 -21.97 3.67
CA MET A 42 4.66 -21.18 2.84
C MET A 42 4.91 -21.80 1.45
N ASP A 43 5.01 -23.13 1.37
CA ASP A 43 5.16 -23.89 0.10
C ASP A 43 3.81 -24.45 -0.36
N LEU A 44 2.93 -23.53 -0.78
CA LEU A 44 1.61 -23.87 -1.32
C LEU A 44 1.69 -24.05 -2.84
N LYS A 45 1.49 -25.28 -3.33
CA LYS A 45 1.39 -25.53 -4.77
C LYS A 45 -0.05 -25.38 -5.25
N VAL A 46 -0.30 -24.37 -6.10
CA VAL A 46 -1.58 -24.23 -6.82
C VAL A 46 -1.44 -24.78 -8.23
N VAL A 47 -2.39 -25.60 -8.66
CA VAL A 47 -2.52 -26.12 -10.02
C VAL A 47 -3.87 -25.70 -10.58
N GLU A 48 -3.83 -24.83 -11.58
CA GLU A 48 -5.03 -24.29 -12.23
C GLU A 48 -5.50 -25.24 -13.32
N ALA A 49 -6.63 -25.91 -13.10
CA ALA A 49 -7.18 -26.90 -14.02
C ALA A 49 -7.56 -26.28 -15.38
N ASP A 50 -7.96 -25.00 -15.39
CA ASP A 50 -8.29 -24.24 -16.61
C ASP A 50 -7.06 -23.84 -17.44
N HIS A 51 -5.85 -24.02 -16.91
CA HIS A 51 -4.60 -23.87 -17.67
C HIS A 51 -4.07 -25.21 -18.19
N CYS A 52 -4.70 -26.34 -17.84
CA CYS A 52 -4.34 -27.64 -18.40
C CYS A 52 -4.92 -27.79 -19.83
N PRO A 53 -4.14 -28.31 -20.81
CA PRO A 53 -4.60 -28.46 -22.20
C PRO A 53 -5.92 -29.22 -22.37
N ASP A 54 -6.19 -30.20 -21.49
CA ASP A 54 -7.40 -31.03 -21.49
C ASP A 54 -8.10 -30.97 -20.12
N GLU A 55 -8.64 -29.80 -19.76
CA GLU A 55 -9.33 -29.54 -18.48
C GLU A 55 -10.34 -30.64 -18.09
N LEU A 56 -11.16 -31.11 -19.04
CA LEU A 56 -12.19 -32.10 -18.77
C LEU A 56 -11.60 -33.47 -18.36
N GLU A 57 -10.53 -33.91 -19.03
CA GLU A 57 -9.84 -35.15 -18.66
C GLU A 57 -9.12 -35.00 -17.32
N PHE A 58 -8.48 -33.86 -17.09
CA PHE A 58 -7.84 -33.54 -15.81
C PHE A 58 -8.83 -33.55 -14.64
N MET A 59 -9.98 -32.89 -14.81
CA MET A 59 -11.07 -32.88 -13.83
C MET A 59 -11.67 -34.27 -13.60
N ASN A 60 -11.79 -35.10 -14.65
CA ASN A 60 -12.24 -36.48 -14.52
C ASN A 60 -11.23 -37.36 -13.78
N ALA A 61 -9.93 -37.18 -14.03
CA ALA A 61 -8.87 -37.89 -13.31
C ALA A 61 -8.88 -37.52 -11.82
N LEU A 62 -8.97 -36.23 -11.51
CA LEU A 62 -9.03 -35.72 -10.15
C LEU A 62 -10.27 -36.23 -9.40
N LYS A 63 -11.45 -36.18 -10.04
CA LYS A 63 -12.69 -36.78 -9.53
C LYS A 63 -12.57 -38.28 -9.30
N GLY A 64 -11.84 -38.99 -10.17
CA GLY A 64 -11.59 -40.43 -10.00
C GLY A 64 -10.73 -40.76 -8.77
N MET A 65 -9.95 -39.79 -8.26
CA MET A 65 -9.10 -39.96 -7.07
C MET A 65 -9.79 -39.55 -5.78
N THR A 66 -10.61 -38.49 -5.81
CA THR A 66 -11.20 -37.89 -4.60
C THR A 66 -12.69 -38.13 -4.44
N GLU A 67 -13.34 -38.63 -5.50
CA GLU A 67 -14.79 -38.71 -5.66
C GLU A 67 -15.49 -37.33 -5.69
N LEU A 68 -14.73 -36.23 -5.66
CA LEU A 68 -15.25 -34.87 -5.67
C LEU A 68 -15.34 -34.30 -7.09
N LYS A 69 -16.45 -33.60 -7.36
CA LYS A 69 -16.70 -32.96 -8.66
C LYS A 69 -16.31 -31.49 -8.69
N THR A 70 -16.20 -30.85 -7.53
CA THR A 70 -15.99 -29.41 -7.38
C THR A 70 -14.54 -29.09 -7.05
N LEU A 71 -14.16 -27.83 -7.30
CA LEU A 71 -12.90 -27.23 -6.88
C LEU A 71 -13.20 -26.12 -5.85
N PRO A 72 -12.26 -25.76 -4.96
CA PRO A 72 -10.90 -26.30 -4.86
C PRO A 72 -10.90 -27.76 -4.39
N GLN A 73 -9.85 -28.52 -4.73
CA GLN A 73 -9.54 -29.80 -4.06
C GLN A 73 -8.18 -29.70 -3.42
N ILE A 74 -8.14 -29.90 -2.10
CA ILE A 74 -7.02 -29.52 -1.24
C ILE A 74 -6.42 -30.78 -0.65
N PHE A 75 -5.12 -30.93 -0.84
CA PHE A 75 -4.32 -32.02 -0.31
C PHE A 75 -3.30 -31.49 0.68
N VAL A 76 -3.18 -32.16 1.82
CA VAL A 76 -2.17 -31.93 2.84
C VAL A 76 -1.48 -33.27 3.14
N ASP A 77 -0.16 -33.30 2.99
CA ASP A 77 0.68 -34.49 3.14
C ASP A 77 0.15 -35.71 2.36
N GLY A 78 -0.16 -35.47 1.09
CA GLY A 78 -0.65 -36.50 0.18
C GLY A 78 -2.11 -36.91 0.37
N LYS A 79 -2.81 -36.39 1.39
CA LYS A 79 -4.19 -36.76 1.72
C LYS A 79 -5.14 -35.60 1.47
N ILE A 80 -6.34 -35.89 0.99
CA ILE A 80 -7.39 -34.88 0.91
C ILE A 80 -7.74 -34.37 2.30
N ILE A 81 -8.02 -33.08 2.44
CA ILE A 81 -8.41 -32.52 3.73
C ILE A 81 -9.66 -33.22 4.30
N PRO A 82 -9.65 -33.55 5.61
CA PRO A 82 -10.71 -34.30 6.24
C PRO A 82 -11.95 -33.43 6.46
N GLY A 83 -13.11 -34.08 6.55
CA GLY A 83 -14.35 -33.44 6.96
C GLY A 83 -15.59 -34.08 6.31
N ASP A 84 -16.72 -33.92 6.98
CA ASP A 84 -17.99 -34.55 6.60
C ASP A 84 -18.76 -33.75 5.53
N LYS A 85 -18.27 -32.55 5.20
CA LYS A 85 -18.86 -31.68 4.18
C LYS A 85 -18.53 -32.16 2.77
N PRO A 86 -19.40 -31.93 1.77
CA PRO A 86 -19.19 -32.42 0.42
C PRO A 86 -18.06 -31.70 -0.33
N GLY A 87 -17.86 -30.39 -0.14
CA GLY A 87 -16.82 -29.62 -0.80
C GLY A 87 -15.55 -29.48 0.04
N CYS A 88 -14.37 -29.50 -0.57
CA CYS A 88 -13.12 -29.25 0.15
C CYS A 88 -13.06 -27.83 0.74
N PHE A 89 -13.61 -26.82 0.05
CA PHE A 89 -13.69 -25.47 0.65
C PHE A 89 -14.49 -25.49 1.97
N ASP A 90 -15.67 -26.12 1.98
CA ASP A 90 -16.50 -26.23 3.19
C ASP A 90 -15.80 -27.04 4.31
N ARG A 91 -14.99 -28.04 3.94
CA ARG A 91 -14.16 -28.79 4.89
C ARG A 91 -13.06 -27.91 5.47
N LEU A 92 -12.36 -27.14 4.63
CA LEU A 92 -11.32 -26.21 5.04
C LEU A 92 -11.90 -25.15 5.98
N ASP A 93 -13.07 -24.62 5.63
CA ASP A 93 -13.75 -23.62 6.43
C ASP A 93 -14.20 -24.19 7.77
N ALA A 94 -14.79 -25.39 7.80
CA ALA A 94 -15.13 -26.07 9.04
C ALA A 94 -13.91 -26.40 9.91
N LEU A 95 -12.75 -26.72 9.30
CA LEU A 95 -11.49 -26.91 10.03
C LEU A 95 -10.97 -25.59 10.61
N ARG A 96 -11.12 -24.49 9.88
CA ARG A 96 -10.81 -23.13 10.34
C ARG A 96 -11.70 -22.73 11.51
N GLU A 97 -13.01 -22.89 11.38
CA GLU A 97 -14.00 -22.53 12.42
C GLU A 97 -13.82 -23.33 13.73
N LYS A 98 -13.34 -24.57 13.63
CA LYS A 98 -13.08 -25.45 14.78
C LYS A 98 -11.66 -25.34 15.34
N ASP A 99 -10.84 -24.40 14.84
CA ASP A 99 -9.41 -24.28 15.16
C ASP A 99 -8.61 -25.59 14.93
N ALA A 100 -9.12 -26.47 14.06
CA ALA A 100 -8.54 -27.80 13.77
C ALA A 100 -7.59 -27.79 12.57
N LEU A 101 -7.60 -26.71 11.76
CA LEU A 101 -6.73 -26.58 10.59
C LEU A 101 -5.25 -26.50 10.96
N LYS A 102 -4.91 -25.69 11.98
CA LYS A 102 -3.52 -25.50 12.42
C LYS A 102 -2.90 -26.78 13.01
N PRO A 103 -3.58 -27.54 13.89
CA PRO A 103 -3.12 -28.88 14.29
C PRO A 103 -2.87 -29.81 13.12
N LEU A 104 -3.79 -29.86 12.15
CA LEU A 104 -3.66 -30.72 10.97
C LEU A 104 -2.43 -30.38 10.12
N LEU A 105 -2.21 -29.08 9.87
CA LEU A 105 -1.03 -28.62 9.14
C LEU A 105 0.26 -28.88 9.93
N SER A 106 0.20 -28.83 11.26
CA SER A 106 1.34 -29.12 12.13
C SER A 106 1.71 -30.60 12.14
N GLU A 107 0.72 -31.49 12.19
CA GLU A 107 0.92 -32.94 12.08
C GLU A 107 1.52 -33.35 10.73
N ALA A 108 1.13 -32.64 9.66
CA ALA A 108 1.68 -32.82 8.33
C ALA A 108 3.13 -32.31 8.16
N GLY A 109 3.66 -31.62 9.18
CA GLY A 109 4.96 -30.95 9.14
C GLY A 109 5.01 -29.77 8.16
N VAL A 110 3.85 -29.17 7.87
CA VAL A 110 3.72 -28.02 6.96
C VAL A 110 3.98 -26.72 7.70
N VAL A 111 3.49 -26.65 8.94
CA VAL A 111 3.66 -25.52 9.84
C VAL A 111 4.26 -26.05 11.14
N ASP A 112 5.12 -25.27 11.77
CA ASP A 112 5.65 -25.66 13.06
C ASP A 112 4.50 -25.79 14.08
N LYS A 113 4.56 -26.83 14.92
CA LYS A 113 3.70 -26.94 16.11
C LYS A 113 3.92 -25.69 16.92
N GLU A 114 3.00 -24.75 16.83
CA GLU A 114 3.12 -23.43 17.43
C GLU A 114 4.36 -22.64 16.94
N MET A 115 4.13 -21.56 16.20
CA MET A 115 4.92 -20.35 16.42
C MET A 115 4.42 -19.64 17.70
N ASP A 116 4.12 -20.39 18.76
CA ASP A 116 4.12 -19.87 20.13
C ASP A 116 5.59 -19.81 20.51
N LEU A 117 6.25 -18.85 19.90
CA LEU A 117 7.47 -18.34 20.46
C LEU A 117 7.13 -17.95 21.91
N PRO A 118 7.84 -18.49 22.91
CA PRO A 118 7.53 -18.21 24.31
C PRO A 118 7.39 -16.70 24.53
N PRO A 119 6.50 -16.26 25.44
CA PRO A 119 6.38 -14.85 25.77
C PRO A 119 7.76 -14.24 26.02
N GLY A 120 8.12 -13.22 25.22
CA GLY A 120 9.44 -12.59 25.29
C GLY A 120 10.50 -13.09 24.29
N THR A 121 10.13 -13.90 23.28
CA THR A 121 11.07 -14.24 22.20
C THR A 121 11.42 -13.04 21.34
N PHE A 122 10.45 -12.16 21.10
CA PHE A 122 10.68 -10.87 20.47
C PHE A 122 10.56 -9.75 21.51
N ASP A 123 11.42 -8.75 21.35
CA ASP A 123 11.44 -7.56 22.20
C ASP A 123 10.12 -6.78 22.14
N TYR A 124 9.44 -6.81 20.98
CA TYR A 124 8.21 -6.10 20.69
C TYR A 124 7.17 -7.02 20.05
N ASP A 125 5.90 -6.76 20.33
CA ASP A 125 4.75 -7.46 19.74
C ASP A 125 4.37 -6.85 18.37
N LEU A 126 4.73 -5.59 18.13
CA LEU A 126 4.61 -4.91 16.85
C LEU A 126 5.84 -4.03 16.61
N PHE A 127 6.47 -4.18 15.44
CA PHE A 127 7.53 -3.29 14.97
C PHE A 127 7.05 -2.52 13.74
N VAL A 128 6.96 -1.20 13.85
CA VAL A 128 6.49 -0.32 12.77
C VAL A 128 7.68 0.36 12.09
N VAL A 129 7.83 0.15 10.78
CA VAL A 129 8.81 0.86 9.96
C VAL A 129 8.11 2.04 9.27
N GLY A 130 8.42 3.25 9.70
CA GLY A 130 7.86 4.51 9.21
C GLY A 130 6.90 5.17 10.20
N GLY A 131 7.31 6.32 10.76
CA GLY A 131 6.56 7.15 11.72
C GLY A 131 5.61 8.16 11.07
N GLY A 132 5.17 7.91 9.84
CA GLY A 132 4.18 8.73 9.15
C GLY A 132 2.75 8.51 9.64
N SER A 133 1.78 9.17 8.99
CA SER A 133 0.36 9.14 9.38
C SER A 133 -0.21 7.74 9.67
N GLY A 134 0.09 6.75 8.81
CA GLY A 134 -0.39 5.38 8.98
C GLY A 134 0.35 4.62 10.08
N GLY A 135 1.68 4.66 10.08
CA GLY A 135 2.50 3.96 11.07
C GLY A 135 2.30 4.49 12.49
N ALA A 136 2.22 5.81 12.66
CA ALA A 136 1.88 6.41 13.95
C ALA A 136 0.48 6.00 14.43
N ALA A 137 -0.51 5.92 13.52
CA ALA A 137 -1.85 5.47 13.87
C ALA A 137 -1.87 3.99 14.29
N ALA A 138 -1.16 3.11 13.57
CA ALA A 138 -1.01 1.71 13.92
C ALA A 138 -0.31 1.55 15.28
N ALA A 139 0.80 2.25 15.49
CA ALA A 139 1.56 2.19 16.73
C ALA A 139 0.75 2.67 17.94
N LEU A 140 0.03 3.79 17.80
CA LEU A 140 -0.80 4.32 18.86
C LEU A 140 -1.98 3.41 19.19
N GLU A 141 -2.66 2.86 18.18
CA GLU A 141 -3.74 1.89 18.39
C GLU A 141 -3.21 0.65 19.14
N ALA A 142 -2.09 0.08 18.69
CA ALA A 142 -1.52 -1.12 19.31
C ALA A 142 -1.06 -0.87 20.75
N ALA A 143 -0.39 0.26 21.00
CA ALA A 143 0.16 0.58 22.32
C ALA A 143 -0.91 1.06 23.31
N ARG A 144 -1.83 1.94 22.89
CA ARG A 144 -2.81 2.58 23.79
C ARG A 144 -4.10 1.80 23.92
N ASP A 145 -4.62 1.28 22.82
CA ASP A 145 -5.97 0.70 22.78
C ASP A 145 -5.96 -0.84 22.88
N ILE A 146 -4.78 -1.46 22.67
CA ILE A 146 -4.59 -2.92 22.72
C ILE A 146 -3.49 -3.32 23.73
N PHE A 147 -2.74 -2.36 24.28
CA PHE A 147 -1.70 -2.56 25.30
C PHE A 147 -0.58 -3.53 24.87
N LYS A 148 -0.11 -3.40 23.62
CA LYS A 148 1.03 -4.16 23.08
C LYS A 148 2.35 -3.42 23.24
N ARG A 149 3.46 -4.17 23.31
CA ARG A 149 4.82 -3.62 23.24
C ARG A 149 5.12 -3.25 21.80
N VAL A 150 5.27 -1.96 21.52
CA VAL A 150 5.46 -1.45 20.16
C VAL A 150 6.79 -0.73 20.05
N ALA A 151 7.52 -1.01 18.97
CA ALA A 151 8.63 -0.17 18.52
C ALA A 151 8.25 0.53 17.21
N VAL A 152 8.70 1.76 17.05
CA VAL A 152 8.56 2.53 15.82
C VAL A 152 9.94 3.00 15.39
N ALA A 153 10.36 2.61 14.19
CA ALA A 153 11.56 3.12 13.55
C ALA A 153 11.13 4.13 12.49
N ASP A 154 11.54 5.39 12.66
CA ASP A 154 11.33 6.45 11.67
C ASP A 154 12.67 7.09 11.34
N PHE A 155 12.97 7.18 10.05
CA PHE A 155 14.18 7.83 9.57
C PHE A 155 13.85 8.61 8.31
N VAL A 156 14.23 9.88 8.32
CA VAL A 156 14.08 10.76 7.16
C VAL A 156 15.42 10.81 6.46
N LYS A 157 15.52 10.16 5.30
CA LYS A 157 16.66 10.36 4.40
C LYS A 157 16.66 11.86 4.01
N PRO A 158 17.77 12.59 4.20
CA PRO A 158 17.85 13.97 3.77
C PRO A 158 17.54 14.11 2.29
N SER A 159 16.89 15.21 1.90
CA SER A 159 16.77 15.57 0.49
C SER A 159 18.17 15.76 -0.12
N PRO A 160 18.31 15.79 -1.45
CA PRO A 160 19.58 16.15 -2.09
C PRO A 160 20.12 17.52 -1.64
N GLN A 161 19.25 18.40 -1.13
CA GLN A 161 19.56 19.70 -0.54
C GLN A 161 20.06 19.61 0.92
N GLY A 162 20.07 18.42 1.50
CA GLY A 162 20.38 18.18 2.90
C GLY A 162 19.22 18.43 3.87
N THR A 163 18.03 18.77 3.37
CA THR A 163 16.86 19.03 4.21
C THR A 163 16.39 17.74 4.87
N THR A 164 16.19 17.80 6.18
CA THR A 164 15.60 16.72 6.98
C THR A 164 14.60 17.31 7.97
N TRP A 165 13.70 16.48 8.49
CA TRP A 165 12.69 16.88 9.46
C TRP A 165 12.50 15.80 10.53
N GLY A 166 11.66 16.10 11.52
CA GLY A 166 11.37 15.21 12.63
C GLY A 166 10.31 14.15 12.32
N VAL A 167 9.81 13.51 13.38
CA VAL A 167 8.76 12.49 13.27
C VAL A 167 7.43 13.05 12.73
N GLY A 168 6.54 12.17 12.25
CA GLY A 168 5.20 12.52 11.75
C GLY A 168 5.04 12.38 10.24
N GLY A 169 6.12 12.09 9.52
CA GLY A 169 6.14 11.80 8.09
C GLY A 169 5.74 12.97 7.20
N THR A 170 5.39 12.67 5.95
CA THR A 170 5.18 13.68 4.91
C THR A 170 4.07 14.67 5.25
N CYS A 171 2.91 14.19 5.72
CA CYS A 171 1.74 15.03 5.95
C CYS A 171 2.00 16.18 6.92
N VAL A 172 2.73 15.89 8.01
CA VAL A 172 3.04 16.84 9.07
C VAL A 172 4.13 17.81 8.64
N ASN A 173 5.19 17.33 8.00
CA ASN A 173 6.42 18.11 7.83
C ASN A 173 6.55 18.80 6.47
N VAL A 174 5.99 18.21 5.40
CA VAL A 174 6.30 18.56 4.01
C VAL A 174 5.12 18.27 3.07
N GLY A 175 3.91 18.31 3.62
CA GLY A 175 2.70 17.85 2.97
C GLY A 175 1.50 18.66 3.42
N CYS A 176 0.41 17.99 3.78
CA CYS A 176 -0.87 18.64 4.03
C CYS A 176 -0.80 19.81 5.01
N ILE A 177 -0.08 19.68 6.13
CA ILE A 177 -0.01 20.73 7.15
C ILE A 177 0.64 22.01 6.59
N PRO A 178 1.93 22.04 6.20
CA PRO A 178 2.56 23.26 5.72
C PRO A 178 1.91 23.75 4.41
N LYS A 179 1.45 22.85 3.55
CA LYS A 179 0.71 23.20 2.34
C LYS A 179 -0.58 23.97 2.66
N SER A 180 -1.39 23.47 3.60
CA SER A 180 -2.65 24.14 3.96
C SER A 180 -2.39 25.52 4.56
N HIS A 181 -1.32 25.69 5.35
CA HIS A 181 -0.92 27.00 5.87
C HIS A 181 -0.51 27.94 4.73
N GLY A 182 0.37 27.49 3.83
CA GLY A 182 0.77 28.29 2.68
C GLY A 182 -0.40 28.69 1.80
N ILE A 183 -1.38 27.79 1.57
CA ILE A 183 -2.61 28.13 0.84
C ILE A 183 -3.41 29.22 1.56
N VAL A 184 -3.58 29.12 2.88
CA VAL A 184 -4.30 30.14 3.65
C VAL A 184 -3.60 31.49 3.57
N GLU A 185 -2.27 31.52 3.78
CA GLU A 185 -1.47 32.74 3.71
C GLU A 185 -1.46 33.35 2.30
N GLY A 186 -1.36 32.52 1.27
CA GLY A 186 -1.44 32.96 -0.13
C GLY A 186 -2.82 33.49 -0.54
N VAL A 187 -3.89 33.12 0.18
CA VAL A 187 -5.22 33.71 -0.03
C VAL A 187 -5.35 35.06 0.69
N GLU A 188 -4.62 35.26 1.78
CA GLU A 188 -4.67 36.49 2.58
C GLU A 188 -3.70 37.60 2.12
N GLY A 189 -2.68 37.26 1.32
CA GLY A 189 -1.75 38.21 0.69
C GLY A 189 -0.88 38.95 1.71
N VAL A 190 0.38 38.51 1.89
CA VAL A 190 1.29 39.10 2.88
C VAL A 190 2.36 39.96 2.21
N GLU A 191 2.46 41.24 2.62
CA GLU A 191 3.56 42.13 2.27
C GLU A 191 4.80 41.87 3.14
N GLY A 192 5.92 41.53 2.48
CA GLY A 192 7.28 41.96 2.84
C GLY A 192 8.08 41.07 3.80
N VAL A 193 9.22 40.52 3.32
CA VAL A 193 10.44 40.28 4.12
C VAL A 193 11.67 40.42 3.22
N GLU A 194 12.64 41.26 3.63
CA GLU A 194 13.96 41.45 3.01
C GLU A 194 15.04 40.53 3.64
N GLY A 195 16.01 40.12 2.81
CA GLY A 195 17.33 39.61 3.23
C GLY A 195 17.69 38.27 2.59
N ALA A 196 18.76 38.23 1.78
CA ALA A 196 19.33 36.99 1.22
C ALA A 196 20.85 37.12 1.13
N ASP A 197 21.56 36.12 1.68
CA ASP A 197 22.98 35.85 1.45
C ASP A 197 23.17 34.32 1.49
N GLU A 198 23.56 33.83 0.30
CA GLU A 198 24.26 32.59 -0.06
C GLU A 198 23.57 31.20 0.16
N HIS A 199 23.30 30.48 -0.94
CA HIS A 199 24.06 29.30 -1.41
C HIS A 199 23.34 28.52 -2.55
N CYS A 200 24.14 27.84 -3.39
CA CYS A 200 23.69 26.88 -4.41
C CYS A 200 24.46 25.53 -4.32
N ILE A 201 23.93 24.49 -5.01
CA ILE A 201 24.57 23.31 -5.66
C ILE A 201 24.63 21.95 -4.91
N SER A 202 24.06 20.85 -5.50
CA SER A 202 24.80 19.73 -6.16
C SER A 202 23.89 18.62 -6.71
N SER A 203 24.01 18.31 -8.00
CA SER A 203 23.30 17.23 -8.72
C SER A 203 23.65 15.83 -8.24
N ASP A 204 22.65 15.09 -7.77
CA ASP A 204 22.25 13.74 -8.17
C ASP A 204 21.00 13.40 -7.34
N ASP A 205 20.01 12.73 -7.95
CA ASP A 205 18.66 12.45 -7.42
C ASP A 205 17.61 13.56 -7.65
N ALA A 206 16.53 13.21 -8.33
CA ALA A 206 15.44 14.09 -8.74
C ALA A 206 14.75 14.80 -7.55
N TRP A 207 14.66 16.13 -7.63
CA TRP A 207 14.40 17.04 -6.52
C TRP A 207 12.90 17.25 -6.29
N LEU A 208 12.40 16.73 -5.18
CA LEU A 208 10.97 16.65 -4.86
C LEU A 208 10.46 17.92 -4.14
N ASN A 209 9.14 18.09 -4.16
CA ASN A 209 8.30 19.08 -3.48
C ASN A 209 8.52 19.35 -1.96
N LEU A 210 9.58 18.83 -1.36
CA LEU A 210 9.78 18.74 0.09
C LEU A 210 10.54 19.96 0.63
N ASP A 211 11.45 20.52 -0.16
CA ASP A 211 12.31 21.61 0.27
C ASP A 211 11.59 22.97 0.28
N ILE A 212 10.52 23.13 -0.52
CA ILE A 212 9.79 24.40 -0.64
C ILE A 212 9.26 24.92 0.71
N PHE A 213 8.91 24.03 1.63
CA PHE A 213 8.41 24.37 2.97
C PHE A 213 9.53 24.64 3.99
N TRP A 214 10.79 24.44 3.59
CA TRP A 214 11.97 24.56 4.44
C TRP A 214 13.01 25.53 3.85
N LEU A 215 12.68 26.22 2.76
CA LEU A 215 13.55 27.26 2.20
C LEU A 215 13.77 28.36 3.25
N LYS A 216 15.04 28.74 3.42
CA LYS A 216 15.43 29.86 4.29
C LYS A 216 15.21 31.20 3.62
N GLU A 217 15.27 31.23 2.30
CA GLU A 217 15.12 32.42 1.47
C GLU A 217 13.82 32.34 0.67
N ALA A 218 13.31 33.50 0.25
CA ALA A 218 12.11 33.57 -0.57
C ALA A 218 12.33 32.86 -1.93
N PRO A 219 11.36 32.08 -2.42
CA PRO A 219 11.52 31.29 -3.65
C PRO A 219 11.62 32.14 -4.92
N GLY A 220 11.26 33.42 -4.88
CA GLY A 220 11.32 34.32 -6.03
C GLY A 220 10.48 33.83 -7.22
N LYS A 221 10.95 34.12 -8.43
CA LYS A 221 10.34 33.64 -9.68
C LYS A 221 10.45 32.13 -9.77
N THR A 222 9.30 31.44 -9.76
CA THR A 222 9.25 29.99 -9.58
C THR A 222 8.65 29.25 -10.78
N LEU A 223 9.37 28.23 -11.26
CA LEU A 223 8.85 27.23 -12.20
C LEU A 223 8.40 25.98 -11.44
N VAL A 224 7.14 25.59 -11.59
CA VAL A 224 6.61 24.33 -11.09
C VAL A 224 6.44 23.34 -12.25
N VAL A 225 7.27 22.29 -12.28
CA VAL A 225 7.21 21.22 -13.28
C VAL A 225 6.29 20.11 -12.78
N GLY A 226 5.14 19.95 -13.40
CA GLY A 226 4.16 18.96 -13.00
C GLY A 226 2.74 19.46 -13.17
N ALA A 227 1.79 18.53 -13.07
CA ALA A 227 0.38 18.82 -13.29
C ALA A 227 -0.53 18.04 -12.33
N ALA A 228 0.05 17.39 -11.32
CA ALA A 228 -0.69 16.73 -10.24
C ALA A 228 -1.16 17.75 -9.20
N TYR A 229 -1.97 17.31 -8.23
CA TYR A 229 -2.53 18.17 -7.19
C TYR A 229 -1.44 18.95 -6.45
N ILE A 230 -0.33 18.29 -6.12
CA ILE A 230 0.84 18.92 -5.49
C ILE A 230 1.34 20.13 -6.29
N ALA A 231 1.49 19.97 -7.61
CA ALA A 231 2.01 21.00 -8.48
C ALA A 231 1.09 22.24 -8.50
N LEU A 232 -0.22 22.00 -8.66
CA LEU A 232 -1.20 23.09 -8.74
C LEU A 232 -1.42 23.79 -7.40
N GLU A 233 -1.41 23.04 -6.29
CA GLU A 233 -1.50 23.60 -4.95
C GLU A 233 -0.30 24.50 -4.65
N CYS A 234 0.91 24.04 -4.99
CA CYS A 234 2.12 24.84 -4.79
C CYS A 234 2.15 26.08 -5.67
N ALA A 235 1.79 25.93 -6.94
CA ALA A 235 1.70 27.07 -7.84
C ALA A 235 0.64 28.09 -7.39
N GLY A 236 -0.50 27.61 -6.90
CA GLY A 236 -1.57 28.46 -6.40
C GLY A 236 -1.14 29.31 -5.20
N PHE A 237 -0.52 28.71 -4.18
CA PHE A 237 -0.12 29.47 -3.01
C PHE A 237 1.07 30.39 -3.28
N LEU A 238 2.05 29.97 -4.10
CA LEU A 238 3.19 30.81 -4.45
C LEU A 238 2.73 32.07 -5.19
N ASN A 239 1.82 31.91 -6.14
CA ASN A 239 1.23 33.04 -6.85
C ASN A 239 0.37 33.92 -5.91
N GLY A 240 -0.37 33.31 -4.99
CA GLY A 240 -1.15 34.04 -3.98
C GLY A 240 -0.29 34.89 -3.03
N LEU A 241 0.91 34.39 -2.70
CA LEU A 241 1.93 35.14 -1.94
C LEU A 241 2.63 36.23 -2.78
N GLY A 242 2.29 36.38 -4.05
CA GLY A 242 2.82 37.41 -4.94
C GLY A 242 4.04 37.01 -5.78
N TYR A 243 4.46 35.73 -5.76
CA TYR A 243 5.59 35.27 -6.57
C TYR A 243 5.20 35.04 -8.04
N ASP A 244 6.08 35.42 -8.97
CA ASP A 244 5.91 35.12 -10.40
C ASP A 244 6.03 33.61 -10.63
N THR A 245 4.88 32.97 -10.84
CA THR A 245 4.76 31.52 -10.82
C THR A 245 4.32 30.98 -12.18
N THR A 246 5.11 30.06 -12.71
CA THR A 246 4.82 29.36 -13.97
C THR A 246 4.68 27.86 -13.74
N VAL A 247 3.66 27.23 -14.31
CA VAL A 247 3.45 25.78 -14.27
C VAL A 247 3.75 25.16 -15.63
N MET A 248 4.66 24.18 -15.67
CA MET A 248 4.97 23.41 -16.87
C MET A 248 4.25 22.06 -16.87
N VAL A 249 3.41 21.87 -17.89
CA VAL A 249 2.47 20.75 -18.03
C VAL A 249 2.85 19.91 -19.25
N ARG A 250 3.22 18.64 -19.03
CA ARG A 250 3.53 17.71 -20.13
C ARG A 250 2.31 17.39 -21.00
N SER A 251 1.17 17.07 -20.38
CA SER A 251 0.01 16.59 -21.13
C SER A 251 -1.30 17.22 -20.66
N MET A 252 -1.69 17.02 -19.39
CA MET A 252 -2.99 17.44 -18.88
C MET A 252 -2.92 17.66 -17.38
N LEU A 253 -3.77 18.57 -16.88
CA LEU A 253 -3.94 18.84 -15.47
C LEU A 253 -4.72 17.73 -14.77
N LEU A 254 -4.29 17.42 -13.53
CA LEU A 254 -4.95 16.52 -12.58
C LEU A 254 -5.45 15.24 -13.24
N ARG A 255 -4.54 14.47 -13.86
CA ARG A 255 -4.89 13.21 -14.54
C ARG A 255 -5.67 12.29 -13.58
N GLY A 256 -6.79 11.75 -14.05
CA GLY A 256 -7.67 10.88 -13.25
C GLY A 256 -8.81 11.60 -12.50
N PHE A 257 -8.83 12.93 -12.48
CA PHE A 257 -9.90 13.73 -11.88
C PHE A 257 -11.02 14.07 -12.88
N ASP A 258 -12.14 14.58 -12.38
CA ASP A 258 -13.27 15.06 -13.20
C ASP A 258 -12.82 16.22 -14.12
N ARG A 259 -13.17 16.14 -15.40
CA ARG A 259 -12.68 17.11 -16.40
C ARG A 259 -13.29 18.50 -16.25
N GLU A 260 -14.58 18.60 -15.94
CA GLU A 260 -15.26 19.89 -15.79
C GLU A 260 -14.72 20.64 -14.57
N CYS A 261 -14.45 19.93 -13.47
CA CYS A 261 -13.81 20.52 -12.29
C CYS A 261 -12.39 21.01 -12.61
N VAL A 262 -11.62 20.22 -13.37
CA VAL A 262 -10.25 20.58 -13.76
C VAL A 262 -10.23 21.82 -14.65
N ASP A 263 -11.14 21.93 -15.61
CA ASP A 263 -11.24 23.10 -16.50
C ASP A 263 -11.58 24.38 -15.72
N LYS A 264 -12.41 24.27 -14.68
CA LYS A 264 -12.69 25.40 -13.76
C LYS A 264 -11.47 25.82 -12.94
N ILE A 265 -10.69 24.85 -12.44
CA ILE A 265 -9.45 25.12 -11.72
C ILE A 265 -8.44 25.80 -12.64
N ASP A 266 -8.29 25.30 -13.86
CA ASP A 266 -7.40 25.84 -14.88
C ASP A 266 -7.71 27.31 -15.16
N ALA A 267 -8.97 27.60 -15.54
CA ALA A 267 -9.43 28.96 -15.81
C ALA A 267 -9.29 29.89 -14.60
N TYR A 268 -9.50 29.38 -13.38
CA TYR A 268 -9.33 30.17 -12.16
C TYR A 268 -7.86 30.52 -11.90
N MET A 269 -6.94 29.56 -12.00
CA MET A 269 -5.52 29.80 -11.78
C MET A 269 -4.93 30.77 -12.81
N ASP A 270 -5.31 30.63 -14.08
CA ASP A 270 -4.92 31.57 -15.16
C ASP A 270 -5.43 32.99 -14.85
N LYS A 271 -6.69 33.12 -14.42
CA LYS A 271 -7.27 34.40 -14.00
C LYS A 271 -6.56 35.03 -12.79
N MET A 272 -6.03 34.21 -11.88
CA MET A 272 -5.26 34.66 -10.71
C MET A 272 -3.80 35.01 -11.06
N GLY A 273 -3.36 34.82 -12.31
CA GLY A 273 -2.03 35.21 -12.77
C GLY A 273 -1.00 34.08 -12.86
N VAL A 274 -1.39 32.83 -12.56
CA VAL A 274 -0.51 31.67 -12.74
C VAL A 274 -0.30 31.44 -14.24
N LYS A 275 0.96 31.45 -14.68
CA LYS A 275 1.31 31.21 -16.09
C LYS A 275 1.37 29.70 -16.37
N PHE A 276 0.94 29.26 -17.55
CA PHE A 276 1.02 27.85 -17.96
C PHE A 276 1.83 27.64 -19.24
N ILE A 277 2.83 26.76 -19.17
CA ILE A 277 3.55 26.22 -20.33
C ILE A 277 3.04 24.80 -20.58
N ARG A 278 2.35 24.57 -21.70
CA ARG A 278 1.67 23.29 -21.99
C ARG A 278 2.34 22.50 -23.09
N GLY A 279 2.17 21.18 -23.04
CA GLY A 279 2.70 20.26 -24.05
C GLY A 279 4.22 20.16 -24.04
N CYS A 280 4.86 20.56 -22.94
CA CYS A 280 6.30 20.70 -22.84
C CYS A 280 6.85 19.89 -21.67
N VAL A 281 8.10 19.47 -21.81
CA VAL A 281 8.93 18.93 -20.73
C VAL A 281 10.22 19.72 -20.67
N PRO A 282 10.78 19.94 -19.48
CA PRO A 282 12.07 20.62 -19.38
C PRO A 282 13.16 19.71 -19.94
N GLU A 283 14.13 20.31 -20.63
CA GLU A 283 15.37 19.65 -20.98
C GLU A 283 16.35 19.69 -19.80
N PRO A 284 17.25 18.71 -19.67
CA PRO A 284 18.31 18.75 -18.67
C PRO A 284 19.14 20.02 -18.85
N CYS A 285 19.12 20.91 -17.85
CA CYS A 285 19.97 22.09 -17.88
C CYS A 285 21.36 21.74 -17.31
N PRO A 286 22.47 22.05 -18.02
CA PRO A 286 23.80 21.97 -17.46
C PRO A 286 23.90 22.85 -16.22
N HIS A 287 24.59 22.33 -15.21
CA HIS A 287 24.80 23.02 -13.96
C HIS A 287 25.44 24.40 -14.18
N THR A 288 24.75 25.46 -13.76
CA THR A 288 25.25 26.84 -13.81
C THR A 288 25.40 27.37 -12.39
N PRO A 289 26.55 27.99 -12.03
CA PRO A 289 26.78 28.57 -10.71
C PRO A 289 26.00 29.88 -10.47
N MET A 290 24.89 30.08 -11.18
CA MET A 290 24.09 31.31 -11.13
C MET A 290 23.01 31.18 -10.05
N LEU A 291 22.61 32.32 -9.45
CA LEU A 291 21.45 32.41 -8.56
C LEU A 291 20.13 31.96 -9.23
N GLN A 292 20.11 31.89 -10.56
CA GLN A 292 18.94 31.56 -11.36
C GLN A 292 19.21 30.33 -12.24
N VAL A 293 18.22 29.44 -12.30
CA VAL A 293 18.20 28.25 -13.13
C VAL A 293 17.59 28.62 -14.49
N LYS A 294 18.39 28.48 -15.55
CA LYS A 294 17.87 28.57 -16.93
C LYS A 294 17.12 27.28 -17.28
N CYS A 295 15.82 27.36 -17.49
CA CYS A 295 15.03 26.23 -17.97
C CYS A 295 14.86 26.32 -19.49
N VAL A 296 15.13 25.22 -20.18
CA VAL A 296 14.99 25.09 -21.63
C VAL A 296 13.89 24.06 -21.91
N TRP A 297 13.05 24.32 -22.90
CA TRP A 297 12.02 23.39 -23.35
C TRP A 297 11.73 23.58 -24.84
N LYS A 298 11.11 22.57 -25.46
CA LYS A 298 10.74 22.60 -26.87
C LYS A 298 9.25 22.83 -27.07
N VAL A 299 8.91 23.72 -28.00
CA VAL A 299 7.55 23.92 -28.51
C VAL A 299 7.57 23.57 -30.00
N GLY A 300 7.14 22.37 -30.34
CA GLY A 300 7.31 21.85 -31.71
C GLY A 300 8.80 21.69 -32.05
N SER A 301 9.27 22.40 -33.08
CA SER A 301 10.68 22.44 -33.49
C SER A 301 11.48 23.60 -32.88
N GLU A 302 10.81 24.53 -32.19
CA GLU A 302 11.46 25.71 -31.61
C GLU A 302 11.88 25.46 -30.18
N GLU A 303 13.11 25.87 -29.86
CA GLU A 303 13.63 25.88 -28.50
C GLU A 303 13.27 27.20 -27.82
N LYS A 304 12.72 27.12 -26.61
CA LYS A 304 12.45 28.26 -25.75
C LYS A 304 13.23 28.09 -24.45
N SER A 305 13.61 29.21 -23.86
CA SER A 305 14.27 29.21 -22.56
C SER A 305 13.87 30.41 -21.72
N GLU A 306 13.82 30.22 -20.42
CA GLU A 306 13.53 31.26 -19.45
C GLU A 306 14.27 30.98 -18.13
N GLU A 307 14.65 32.03 -17.42
CA GLU A 307 15.36 31.96 -16.15
C GLU A 307 14.37 32.07 -14.98
N PHE A 308 14.60 31.23 -13.96
CA PHE A 308 13.81 31.13 -12.74
C PHE A 308 14.73 31.13 -11.52
N ASP A 309 14.30 31.75 -10.42
CA ASP A 309 15.02 31.71 -9.15
C ASP A 309 14.87 30.31 -8.51
N THR A 310 13.67 29.72 -8.61
CA THR A 310 13.36 28.39 -8.07
C THR A 310 12.73 27.47 -9.11
N VAL A 311 13.12 26.20 -9.13
CA VAL A 311 12.49 25.14 -9.94
C VAL A 311 12.00 24.00 -9.04
N LEU A 312 10.69 23.78 -9.02
CA LEU A 312 9.99 22.78 -8.22
C LEU A 312 9.54 21.60 -9.08
N LEU A 313 10.07 20.39 -8.87
CA LEU A 313 9.61 19.20 -9.60
C LEU A 313 8.52 18.46 -8.80
N ALA A 314 7.29 18.56 -9.28
CA ALA A 314 6.09 17.92 -8.72
C ALA A 314 5.53 16.88 -9.71
N ILE A 315 6.39 15.94 -10.13
CA ILE A 315 6.13 14.98 -11.22
C ILE A 315 5.59 13.61 -10.77
N GLY A 316 5.37 13.41 -9.47
CA GLY A 316 4.87 12.16 -8.89
C GLY A 316 5.72 11.69 -7.71
N ARG A 317 5.29 10.60 -7.07
CA ARG A 317 6.00 9.98 -5.95
C ARG A 317 6.10 8.48 -6.18
N THR A 318 7.22 7.89 -5.80
CA THR A 318 7.48 6.44 -5.87
C THR A 318 7.68 5.88 -4.47
N GLY A 319 7.42 4.58 -4.30
CA GLY A 319 7.85 3.87 -3.10
C GLY A 319 9.35 3.55 -3.21
N GLU A 320 10.08 3.63 -2.09
CA GLU A 320 11.48 3.18 -2.01
C GLU A 320 11.59 1.78 -1.37
N ALA A 321 10.71 0.86 -1.77
CA ALA A 321 10.63 -0.52 -1.27
C ALA A 321 11.98 -1.27 -1.33
N GLN A 322 12.79 -1.00 -2.36
CA GLN A 322 14.08 -1.64 -2.60
C GLN A 322 15.09 -1.36 -1.47
N LYS A 323 15.01 -0.19 -0.83
CA LYS A 323 15.95 0.23 0.22
C LYS A 323 15.56 -0.24 1.62
N LEU A 324 14.35 -0.79 1.76
CA LEU A 324 13.80 -1.24 3.05
C LEU A 324 14.15 -2.70 3.39
N GLY A 325 14.91 -3.39 2.54
CA GLY A 325 15.25 -4.81 2.74
C GLY A 325 14.06 -5.75 2.53
N LEU A 326 13.05 -5.33 1.76
CA LEU A 326 11.82 -6.11 1.55
C LEU A 326 12.09 -7.42 0.80
N ALA A 327 13.05 -7.42 -0.13
CA ALA A 327 13.41 -8.63 -0.88
C ALA A 327 14.03 -9.69 0.05
N GLU A 328 14.91 -9.27 0.95
CA GLU A 328 15.56 -10.10 1.97
C GLU A 328 14.55 -10.63 2.99
N ALA A 329 13.52 -9.84 3.29
CA ALA A 329 12.38 -10.25 4.11
C ALA A 329 11.37 -11.15 3.35
N GLY A 330 11.58 -11.42 2.06
CA GLY A 330 10.70 -12.24 1.24
C GLY A 330 9.41 -11.54 0.77
N VAL A 331 9.29 -10.22 0.96
CA VAL A 331 8.10 -9.43 0.59
C VAL A 331 8.14 -9.06 -0.89
N TRP A 332 7.07 -9.35 -1.61
CA TRP A 332 6.91 -8.97 -3.01
C TRP A 332 6.61 -7.47 -3.14
N PHE A 333 7.21 -6.82 -4.14
CA PHE A 333 6.92 -5.44 -4.49
C PHE A 333 7.12 -5.23 -6.00
N ASN A 334 6.49 -4.20 -6.55
CA ASN A 334 6.68 -3.82 -7.95
C ASN A 334 8.00 -3.06 -8.09
N PRO A 335 8.97 -3.54 -8.91
CA PRO A 335 10.29 -2.94 -9.01
C PRO A 335 10.29 -1.58 -9.72
N GLU A 336 9.29 -1.27 -10.55
CA GLU A 336 9.23 -0.02 -11.32
C GLU A 336 8.78 1.17 -10.47
N ASN A 337 7.84 0.95 -9.54
CA ASN A 337 7.25 2.02 -8.73
C ASN A 337 7.46 1.84 -7.22
N GLY A 338 8.05 0.71 -6.79
CA GLY A 338 8.34 0.37 -5.41
C GLY A 338 7.10 0.18 -4.53
N LYS A 339 5.93 -0.09 -5.11
CA LYS A 339 4.69 -0.33 -4.36
C LYS A 339 4.54 -1.81 -3.98
N VAL A 340 3.91 -2.07 -2.85
CA VAL A 340 3.66 -3.42 -2.32
C VAL A 340 2.22 -3.85 -2.61
N PRO A 341 1.97 -5.02 -3.24
CA PRO A 341 0.65 -5.61 -3.31
C PRO A 341 0.24 -6.13 -1.93
N ALA A 342 -0.67 -5.41 -1.27
CA ALA A 342 -1.13 -5.75 0.07
C ALA A 342 -2.67 -5.69 0.18
N PRO A 343 -3.39 -6.70 -0.34
CA PRO A 343 -4.83 -6.79 -0.17
C PRO A 343 -5.16 -6.88 1.33
N ALA A 344 -6.12 -6.07 1.78
CA ALA A 344 -6.43 -5.93 3.20
C ALA A 344 -5.17 -5.69 4.07
N GLU A 345 -4.18 -4.95 3.53
CA GLU A 345 -2.95 -4.56 4.22
C GLU A 345 -1.98 -5.73 4.52
N SER A 346 -2.30 -6.96 4.12
CA SER A 346 -1.45 -8.14 4.28
C SER A 346 -0.52 -8.34 3.09
N THR A 347 0.76 -8.58 3.33
CA THR A 347 1.70 -8.95 2.26
C THR A 347 1.67 -10.46 1.99
N ASN A 348 2.53 -10.94 1.09
CA ASN A 348 2.74 -12.38 0.89
C ASN A 348 3.45 -13.07 2.07
N VAL A 349 4.00 -12.31 3.02
CA VAL A 349 4.63 -12.83 4.23
C VAL A 349 3.65 -12.67 5.40
N PRO A 350 3.21 -13.76 6.07
CA PRO A 350 2.06 -13.73 7.00
C PRO A 350 2.16 -12.75 8.17
N ASN A 351 3.37 -12.48 8.65
CA ASN A 351 3.64 -11.57 9.76
C ASN A 351 4.10 -10.17 9.31
N ILE A 352 4.06 -9.86 8.01
CA ILE A 352 4.42 -8.54 7.47
C ILE A 352 3.22 -7.91 6.78
N PHE A 353 2.96 -6.66 7.14
CA PHE A 353 1.83 -5.86 6.66
C PHE A 353 2.33 -4.57 6.03
N ALA A 354 1.61 -4.06 5.04
CA ALA A 354 1.89 -2.78 4.39
C ALA A 354 0.65 -1.89 4.41
N ILE A 355 0.85 -0.61 4.75
CA ILE A 355 -0.22 0.38 4.88
C ILE A 355 0.16 1.72 4.24
N GLY A 356 -0.85 2.52 3.94
CA GLY A 356 -0.67 3.88 3.40
C GLY A 356 -0.10 3.89 1.98
N ASP A 357 0.67 4.92 1.67
CA ASP A 357 1.11 5.22 0.30
C ASP A 357 2.02 4.13 -0.29
N LEU A 358 2.60 3.23 0.51
CA LEU A 358 3.38 2.11 -0.01
C LEU A 358 2.52 1.06 -0.72
N VAL A 359 1.22 0.99 -0.42
CA VAL A 359 0.31 -0.04 -0.94
C VAL A 359 -0.11 0.29 -2.38
N GLN A 360 -0.02 -0.71 -3.25
CA GLN A 360 -0.40 -0.58 -4.65
C GLN A 360 -1.92 -0.36 -4.82
N ASN A 361 -2.30 0.46 -5.80
CA ASN A 361 -3.69 0.70 -6.20
C ASN A 361 -4.61 1.23 -5.08
N ARG A 362 -4.05 1.94 -4.10
CA ARG A 362 -4.81 2.61 -3.03
C ARG A 362 -4.68 4.13 -3.16
N PRO A 363 -5.71 4.89 -2.76
CA PRO A 363 -5.58 6.35 -2.66
C PRO A 363 -4.49 6.74 -1.67
N GLU A 364 -3.52 7.53 -2.12
CA GLU A 364 -2.38 8.04 -1.34
C GLU A 364 -2.82 9.23 -0.47
N LEU A 365 -3.65 8.95 0.54
CA LEU A 365 -4.28 9.96 1.38
C LEU A 365 -4.04 9.67 2.86
N THR A 366 -3.72 10.73 3.62
CA THR A 366 -3.48 10.61 5.07
C THR A 366 -4.65 9.97 5.83
N PRO A 367 -5.93 10.34 5.60
CA PRO A 367 -7.05 9.67 6.26
C PRO A 367 -7.11 8.17 5.96
N VAL A 368 -6.85 7.76 4.70
CA VAL A 368 -6.82 6.36 4.29
C VAL A 368 -5.71 5.61 5.03
N ALA A 369 -4.50 6.18 5.07
CA ALA A 369 -3.36 5.60 5.79
C ALA A 369 -3.65 5.44 7.30
N LYS A 370 -4.25 6.46 7.93
CA LYS A 370 -4.62 6.41 9.36
C LYS A 370 -5.62 5.31 9.66
N VAL A 371 -6.68 5.21 8.86
CA VAL A 371 -7.71 4.18 9.03
C VAL A 371 -7.13 2.78 8.79
N ALA A 372 -6.35 2.60 7.71
CA ALA A 372 -5.69 1.34 7.41
C ALA A 372 -4.78 0.87 8.56
N GLY A 373 -3.97 1.78 9.12
CA GLY A 373 -3.10 1.49 10.27
C GLY A 373 -3.85 1.03 11.52
N LYS A 374 -4.98 1.67 11.84
CA LYS A 374 -5.83 1.21 12.96
C LYS A 374 -6.46 -0.14 12.69
N LYS A 375 -7.02 -0.31 11.49
CA LYS A 375 -7.77 -1.53 11.11
C LYS A 375 -6.90 -2.76 11.02
N VAL A 376 -5.66 -2.64 10.53
CA VAL A 376 -4.74 -3.78 10.47
C VAL A 376 -4.37 -4.25 11.88
N VAL A 377 -4.13 -3.32 12.81
CA VAL A 377 -3.82 -3.60 14.21
C VAL A 377 -5.01 -4.25 14.95
N GLN A 378 -6.22 -3.73 14.74
CA GLN A 378 -7.45 -4.33 15.28
C GLN A 378 -7.62 -5.77 14.78
N ARG A 379 -7.39 -6.03 13.49
CA ARG A 379 -7.47 -7.38 12.92
C ARG A 379 -6.41 -8.33 13.50
N ILE A 380 -5.16 -7.89 13.58
CA ILE A 380 -4.05 -8.72 14.08
C ILE A 380 -4.28 -9.13 15.53
N PHE A 381 -4.72 -8.20 16.39
CA PHE A 381 -4.72 -8.44 17.84
C PHE A 381 -6.10 -8.64 18.49
N LYS A 382 -7.19 -8.22 17.85
CA LYS A 382 -8.57 -8.43 18.36
C LYS A 382 -9.35 -9.48 17.56
N GLY A 383 -8.89 -9.85 16.37
CA GLY A 383 -9.65 -10.72 15.47
C GLY A 383 -10.92 -10.05 14.92
N ASP A 384 -11.02 -8.72 14.99
CA ASP A 384 -12.19 -7.97 14.56
C ASP A 384 -12.36 -8.07 13.03
N MET A 385 -13.40 -8.78 12.59
CA MET A 385 -13.80 -8.82 11.18
C MET A 385 -14.88 -7.75 10.97
N GLN A 386 -14.66 -6.87 9.99
CA GLN A 386 -15.64 -5.86 9.62
C GLN A 386 -16.10 -6.06 8.19
N VAL A 387 -17.41 -6.11 8.00
CA VAL A 387 -18.06 -6.23 6.70
C VAL A 387 -18.55 -4.84 6.30
N PHE A 388 -17.99 -4.32 5.20
CA PHE A 388 -18.28 -2.97 4.68
C PHE A 388 -19.48 -2.99 3.74
N THR A 389 -20.66 -3.29 4.28
CA THR A 389 -21.96 -3.00 3.64
C THR A 389 -22.35 -1.53 3.87
N PRO A 390 -23.36 -0.98 3.15
CA PRO A 390 -23.86 0.38 3.37
C PRO A 390 -24.27 0.68 4.83
N LEU A 391 -24.62 -0.37 5.59
CA LEU A 391 -24.62 -0.36 7.04
C LEU A 391 -23.42 -1.19 7.49
N GLU A 392 -22.44 -0.56 8.13
CA GLU A 392 -21.23 -1.26 8.58
C GLU A 392 -21.59 -2.31 9.65
N TYR A 393 -21.11 -3.54 9.48
CA TYR A 393 -21.27 -4.62 10.45
C TYR A 393 -19.90 -5.00 11.00
N GLY A 394 -19.69 -4.75 12.29
CA GLY A 394 -18.51 -5.22 13.01
C GLY A 394 -18.85 -6.42 13.89
N MET A 395 -18.00 -7.43 13.87
CA MET A 395 -18.11 -8.60 14.75
C MET A 395 -16.79 -8.78 15.52
N CYS A 396 -16.92 -9.08 16.81
CA CYS A 396 -15.82 -9.44 17.71
C CYS A 396 -16.26 -10.67 18.52
N GLY A 397 -15.47 -11.74 18.52
CA GLY A 397 -15.78 -12.98 19.23
C GLY A 397 -16.74 -13.92 18.49
N LEU A 398 -17.32 -14.88 19.22
CA LEU A 398 -18.24 -15.89 18.68
C LEU A 398 -19.63 -15.29 18.44
N THR A 399 -20.34 -15.81 17.42
CA THR A 399 -21.75 -15.46 17.18
C THR A 399 -22.63 -15.89 18.37
N GLU A 400 -23.79 -15.24 18.54
CA GLU A 400 -24.77 -15.61 19.59
C GLU A 400 -25.14 -17.11 19.52
N GLU A 401 -25.28 -17.66 18.31
CA GLU A 401 -25.58 -19.07 18.06
C GLU A 401 -24.45 -19.98 18.56
N HIS A 402 -23.20 -19.66 18.22
CA HIS A 402 -22.04 -20.42 18.70
C HIS A 402 -21.79 -20.30 20.21
N CYS A 403 -22.11 -19.14 20.81
CA CYS A 403 -22.07 -19.00 22.27
C CYS A 403 -23.07 -19.94 22.95
N LYS A 404 -24.29 -20.08 22.41
CA LYS A 404 -25.30 -20.98 22.97
C LYS A 404 -24.91 -22.45 22.92
N GLU A 405 -24.14 -22.86 21.92
CA GLU A 405 -23.66 -24.24 21.81
C GLU A 405 -22.49 -24.55 22.77
N LYS A 406 -21.70 -23.54 23.15
CA LYS A 406 -20.53 -23.71 24.03
C LYS A 406 -20.79 -23.38 25.50
N LEU A 407 -21.88 -22.68 25.83
CA LEU A 407 -22.20 -22.30 27.21
C LEU A 407 -22.70 -23.51 28.03
N PRO A 408 -22.16 -23.74 29.25
CA PRO A 408 -22.72 -24.70 30.20
C PRO A 408 -24.18 -24.39 30.53
N SER A 409 -24.99 -25.43 30.79
CA SER A 409 -26.38 -25.28 31.20
C SER A 409 -26.49 -24.43 32.47
N GLY A 410 -27.00 -23.20 32.33
CA GLY A 410 -27.20 -22.25 33.43
C GLY A 410 -26.73 -20.81 33.18
N ILE A 411 -26.04 -20.54 32.06
CA ILE A 411 -25.62 -19.17 31.69
C ILE A 411 -26.52 -18.64 30.57
N SER A 412 -27.17 -17.51 30.83
CA SER A 412 -28.00 -16.77 29.86
C SER A 412 -27.24 -15.60 29.25
N LEU A 413 -27.36 -15.41 27.94
CA LEU A 413 -26.87 -14.21 27.26
C LEU A 413 -27.72 -13.01 27.67
N VAL A 414 -27.08 -11.97 28.21
CA VAL A 414 -27.73 -10.69 28.52
C VAL A 414 -27.90 -9.96 27.19
N LYS A 415 -29.16 -9.66 26.83
CA LYS A 415 -29.49 -8.75 25.73
C LYS A 415 -29.71 -7.38 26.34
N ASP A 416 -28.74 -6.49 26.15
CA ASP A 416 -28.90 -5.06 26.41
C ASP A 416 -29.61 -4.36 25.23
#